data_AF-A0A1G9IR50-F1
#
_entry.id   AF-A0A1G9IR50-F1
#
_cell.length_a   1.000
_cell.length_b   1.000
_cell.length_c   1.000
_cell.angle_alpha   90.00
_cell.angle_beta   90.00
_cell.angle_gamma   90.00
#
_symmetry.space_group_name_H-M   'P 1'
#
loop_
_entity.id
_entity.type
_entity.pdbx_description
1 polymer ?
#
loop_
_entity_poly.entity_id
_entity_poly.type
_entity_poly.pdbx_seq_one_letter_code
_entity_poly.pdbx_strand_id
1 'polypeptide(L)'
;MKYIVTGLSVCGLLALAGCSSETPGPQITGPEPVPVVKFLGRDSISAGDYRGIQIKGSTEDAFVVLEQYRQRDAVQYISAVNNYFSDVTDLKTRIPRFSELVLDEQYDTDSGVQVQLEAGKVKSIALNNRRQLTQWPEAADTRDAIRPGDSGDPLYEKLVALSKQRDYAPKFEKMVLLTRQTYAIYDPVKAAMPWNVVYKDAANRYENVQIHIRDKKVDYVIVNRFER
;
A
#
# COMPACT_ATOMS: atom_id res chain seq x y z
N MET A 1 12.37 73.32 23.26
CA MET A 1 11.74 74.43 24.03
C MET A 1 10.40 73.93 24.54
N LYS A 2 10.19 74.04 25.86
CA LYS A 2 8.95 73.85 26.64
C LYS A 2 8.37 72.44 26.82
N TYR A 3 8.66 71.92 28.02
CA TYR A 3 7.80 71.04 28.81
C TYR A 3 6.55 71.81 29.27
N ILE A 4 5.36 71.20 29.22
CA ILE A 4 4.29 71.46 30.18
C ILE A 4 3.63 70.12 30.54
N VAL A 5 3.76 69.79 31.82
CA VAL A 5 3.05 68.76 32.57
C VAL A 5 1.93 69.46 33.32
N THR A 6 0.71 68.91 33.28
CA THR A 6 -0.37 68.92 34.32
C THR A 6 -1.68 68.54 33.61
N GLY A 7 -2.57 67.70 34.12
CA GLY A 7 -2.64 66.96 35.37
C GLY A 7 -4.02 66.29 35.48
N LEU A 8 -4.07 65.24 36.30
CA LEU A 8 -5.20 64.81 37.15
C LEU A 8 -6.61 64.65 36.52
N SER A 9 -7.14 63.42 36.50
CA SER A 9 -8.12 62.99 37.51
C SER A 9 -8.55 61.54 37.35
N VAL A 10 -8.75 60.91 38.50
CA VAL A 10 -9.06 59.51 38.78
C VAL A 10 -10.55 59.22 38.62
N CYS A 11 -10.90 58.14 37.94
CA CYS A 11 -12.11 57.32 38.13
C CYS A 11 -11.88 56.05 37.30
N GLY A 12 -11.55 54.89 37.88
CA GLY A 12 -12.36 54.20 38.87
C GLY A 12 -13.36 53.29 38.14
N LEU A 13 -12.87 52.18 37.55
CA LEU A 13 -13.68 51.04 37.10
C LEU A 13 -12.75 49.81 36.94
N LEU A 14 -12.43 49.23 38.11
CA LEU A 14 -12.00 47.85 38.24
C LEU A 14 -13.24 46.98 38.46
N ALA A 15 -13.15 45.73 38.01
CA ALA A 15 -14.07 44.61 38.18
C ALA A 15 -15.23 44.59 37.15
N LEU A 16 -15.46 43.53 36.36
CA LEU A 16 -15.19 42.10 36.57
C LEU A 16 -14.88 41.43 35.22
N ALA A 17 -13.64 40.97 35.04
CA ALA A 17 -13.31 39.96 34.05
C ALA A 17 -13.69 38.58 34.64
N GLY A 18 -14.94 38.19 34.48
CA GLY A 18 -15.42 36.83 34.77
C GLY A 18 -15.41 36.00 33.49
N CYS A 19 -14.23 35.63 32.99
CA CYS A 19 -14.11 34.64 31.92
C CYS A 19 -14.19 33.27 32.59
N SER A 20 -15.37 32.64 32.61
CA SER A 20 -15.50 31.26 33.05
C SER A 20 -14.72 30.38 32.06
N SER A 21 -13.59 29.83 32.50
CA SER A 21 -12.95 28.73 31.80
C SER A 21 -13.74 27.46 32.07
N GLU A 22 -14.94 27.37 31.50
CA GLU A 22 -15.50 26.06 31.19
C GLU A 22 -14.61 25.47 30.11
N THR A 23 -13.62 24.72 30.56
CA THR A 23 -12.87 23.82 29.68
C THR A 23 -13.89 22.76 29.28
N PRO A 24 -14.29 22.66 28.00
CA PRO A 24 -15.13 21.55 27.59
C PRO A 24 -14.33 20.28 27.89
N GLY A 25 -14.82 19.47 28.82
CA GLY A 25 -14.31 18.11 28.98
C GLY A 25 -14.35 17.41 27.63
N PRO A 26 -13.48 16.41 27.39
CA PRO A 26 -13.44 15.71 26.12
C PRO A 26 -14.86 15.28 25.75
N GLN A 27 -15.38 15.76 24.62
CA GLN A 27 -16.59 15.22 24.05
C GLN A 27 -16.33 13.73 23.83
N ILE A 28 -16.94 12.89 24.65
CA ILE A 28 -17.03 11.46 24.38
C ILE A 28 -17.97 11.37 23.18
N THR A 29 -17.40 11.47 21.98
CA THR A 29 -18.07 10.95 20.79
C THR A 29 -18.47 9.53 21.15
N GLY A 30 -19.77 9.23 21.11
CA GLY A 30 -20.28 7.88 21.36
C GLY A 30 -19.53 6.84 20.52
N PRO A 31 -19.72 5.53 20.78
CA PRO A 31 -19.00 4.49 20.06
C PRO A 31 -19.08 4.78 18.55
N GLU A 32 -17.91 4.82 17.91
CA GLU A 32 -17.79 5.02 16.47
C GLU A 32 -18.80 4.08 15.79
N PRO A 33 -19.67 4.57 14.87
CA PRO A 33 -20.67 3.73 14.26
C PRO A 33 -19.97 2.56 13.57
N VAL A 34 -20.12 1.37 14.14
CA VAL A 34 -19.56 0.15 13.56
C VAL A 34 -20.21 -0.01 12.18
N PRO A 35 -19.44 -0.02 11.07
CA PRO A 35 -20.02 -0.27 9.77
C PRO A 35 -20.68 -1.65 9.78
N VAL A 36 -22.01 -1.70 9.80
CA VAL A 36 -22.75 -2.96 9.79
C VAL A 36 -22.78 -3.47 8.35
N VAL A 37 -21.73 -4.17 7.93
CA VAL A 37 -21.77 -4.93 6.69
C VAL A 37 -22.54 -6.22 6.94
N LYS A 38 -23.73 -6.33 6.34
CA LYS A 38 -24.60 -7.50 6.42
C LYS A 38 -24.11 -8.56 5.43
N PHE A 39 -23.74 -9.74 5.92
CA PHE A 39 -23.48 -10.90 5.07
C PHE A 39 -24.78 -11.43 4.47
N LEU A 40 -24.83 -11.52 3.14
CA LEU A 40 -26.01 -11.97 2.39
C LEU A 40 -25.96 -13.45 2.04
N GLY A 41 -24.76 -14.01 1.85
CA GLY A 41 -24.61 -15.42 1.49
C GLY A 41 -23.27 -15.75 0.84
N ARG A 42 -23.06 -17.06 0.64
CA ARG A 42 -21.88 -17.62 -0.02
C ARG A 42 -22.30 -18.59 -1.11
N ASP A 43 -21.72 -18.42 -2.29
CA ASP A 43 -21.78 -19.42 -3.37
C ASP A 43 -20.42 -20.08 -3.57
N SER A 44 -20.45 -21.33 -4.05
CA SER A 44 -19.29 -22.03 -4.60
C SER A 44 -19.62 -22.44 -6.03
N ILE A 45 -18.81 -22.00 -6.98
CA ILE A 45 -19.02 -22.17 -8.42
C ILE A 45 -17.87 -23.03 -8.95
N SER A 46 -18.17 -24.28 -9.28
CA SER A 46 -17.18 -25.27 -9.74
C SER A 46 -17.37 -25.70 -11.20
N ALA A 47 -18.31 -25.09 -11.92
CA ALA A 47 -18.57 -25.31 -13.34
C ALA A 47 -19.21 -24.06 -13.99
N GLY A 48 -19.16 -23.97 -15.32
CA GLY A 48 -19.67 -22.83 -16.08
C GLY A 48 -18.71 -21.64 -16.04
N ASP A 49 -19.26 -20.43 -15.94
CA ASP A 49 -18.51 -19.19 -15.79
C ASP A 49 -19.01 -18.37 -14.60
N TYR A 50 -18.17 -17.47 -14.12
CA TYR A 50 -18.57 -16.42 -13.19
C TYR A 50 -18.08 -15.07 -13.69
N ARG A 51 -19.01 -14.20 -14.09
CA ARG A 51 -18.70 -12.85 -14.62
C ARG A 51 -17.68 -12.94 -15.77
N GLY A 52 -17.83 -13.92 -16.67
CA GLY A 52 -16.91 -14.13 -17.79
C GLY A 52 -15.60 -14.85 -17.42
N ILE A 53 -15.34 -15.13 -16.14
CA ILE A 53 -14.24 -15.99 -15.72
C ILE A 53 -14.68 -17.44 -15.88
N GLN A 54 -14.16 -18.11 -16.91
CA GLN A 54 -14.49 -19.49 -17.23
C GLN A 54 -13.86 -20.47 -16.24
N ILE A 55 -14.67 -21.33 -15.60
CA ILE A 55 -14.14 -22.44 -14.81
C ILE A 55 -13.43 -23.43 -15.75
N LYS A 56 -12.25 -23.89 -15.34
CA LYS A 56 -11.24 -24.63 -16.13
C LYS A 56 -10.59 -23.83 -17.26
N GLY A 57 -10.92 -22.55 -17.40
CA GLY A 57 -10.22 -21.61 -18.29
C GLY A 57 -8.81 -21.30 -17.79
N SER A 58 -7.97 -20.72 -18.67
CA SER A 58 -6.59 -20.35 -18.31
C SER A 58 -6.57 -19.17 -17.34
N THR A 59 -5.51 -19.08 -16.53
CA THR A 59 -5.28 -17.91 -15.68
C THR A 59 -5.05 -16.65 -16.47
N GLU A 60 -4.43 -16.74 -17.65
CA GLU A 60 -4.25 -15.62 -18.57
C GLU A 60 -5.61 -15.02 -18.98
N ASP A 61 -6.56 -15.86 -19.43
CA ASP A 61 -7.88 -15.41 -19.85
C ASP A 61 -8.66 -14.80 -18.68
N ALA A 62 -8.60 -15.45 -17.51
CA ALA A 62 -9.21 -14.94 -16.28
C ALA A 62 -8.64 -13.55 -15.91
N PHE A 63 -7.33 -13.35 -16.04
CA PHE A 63 -6.70 -12.06 -15.79
C PHE A 63 -7.14 -11.00 -16.79
N VAL A 64 -7.27 -11.33 -18.08
CA VAL A 64 -7.78 -10.41 -19.11
C VAL A 64 -9.19 -9.93 -18.75
N VAL A 65 -10.06 -10.82 -18.29
CA VAL A 65 -11.42 -10.46 -17.82
C VAL A 65 -11.34 -9.51 -16.62
N LEU A 66 -10.47 -9.80 -15.65
CA LEU A 66 -10.29 -8.94 -14.48
C LEU A 66 -9.77 -7.54 -14.85
N GLU A 67 -8.87 -7.44 -15.83
CA GLU A 67 -8.38 -6.15 -16.34
C GLU A 67 -9.49 -5.33 -16.99
N GLN A 68 -10.40 -5.98 -17.73
CA GLN A 68 -11.55 -5.29 -18.31
C GLN A 68 -12.47 -4.72 -17.22
N TYR A 69 -12.68 -5.44 -16.12
CA TYR A 69 -13.45 -4.91 -14.99
C TYR A 69 -12.72 -3.80 -14.25
N ARG A 70 -11.39 -3.87 -14.13
CA ARG A 70 -10.58 -2.78 -13.56
C ARG A 70 -10.69 -1.50 -14.38
N GLN A 71 -10.61 -1.59 -15.70
CA GLN A 71 -10.75 -0.42 -16.59
C GLN A 71 -12.12 0.25 -16.49
N ARG A 72 -13.11 -0.43 -15.92
CA ARG A 72 -14.48 0.06 -15.68
C ARG A 72 -14.73 0.44 -14.21
N ASP A 73 -13.69 0.49 -13.38
CA ASP A 73 -13.76 0.73 -11.93
C ASP A 73 -14.69 -0.24 -11.15
N ALA A 74 -14.98 -1.42 -11.72
CA ALA A 74 -15.87 -2.42 -11.13
C ALA A 74 -15.15 -3.39 -10.18
N VAL A 75 -13.82 -3.54 -10.34
CA VAL A 75 -12.94 -4.28 -9.43
C VAL A 75 -12.12 -3.28 -8.63
N GLN A 76 -12.37 -3.24 -7.33
CA GLN A 76 -11.69 -2.30 -6.43
C GLN A 76 -10.39 -2.87 -5.88
N TYR A 77 -10.26 -4.19 -5.82
CA TYR A 77 -9.11 -4.85 -5.21
C TYR A 77 -8.87 -6.22 -5.82
N ILE A 78 -7.61 -6.57 -6.08
CA ILE A 78 -7.15 -7.94 -6.32
C ILE A 78 -6.00 -8.26 -5.37
N SER A 79 -6.22 -9.09 -4.34
CA SER A 79 -5.12 -9.75 -3.63
C SER A 79 -4.95 -11.18 -4.09
N ALA A 80 -4.05 -11.35 -5.04
CA ALA A 80 -2.95 -12.29 -4.92
C ALA A 80 -2.10 -12.18 -6.19
N VAL A 81 -1.08 -11.33 -6.13
CA VAL A 81 0.16 -11.62 -6.84
C VAL A 81 1.22 -11.54 -5.77
N ASN A 82 1.98 -12.61 -5.64
CA ASN A 82 3.01 -12.72 -4.62
C ASN A 82 4.03 -11.59 -4.85
N ASN A 83 3.94 -10.56 -4.01
CA ASN A 83 4.83 -9.41 -4.03
C ASN A 83 6.15 -9.70 -3.31
N TYR A 84 6.36 -10.92 -2.82
CA TYR A 84 7.57 -11.34 -2.13
C TYR A 84 8.55 -11.99 -3.09
N PHE A 85 9.80 -11.53 -3.01
CA PHE A 85 10.93 -12.01 -3.80
C PHE A 85 12.08 -12.36 -2.87
N SER A 86 12.85 -13.37 -3.26
CA SER A 86 14.09 -13.79 -2.59
C SER A 86 15.29 -13.75 -3.56
N ASP A 87 15.06 -13.48 -4.84
CA ASP A 87 16.09 -13.27 -5.86
C ASP A 87 15.94 -11.87 -6.43
N VAL A 88 17.00 -11.05 -6.31
CA VAL A 88 17.01 -9.66 -6.77
C VAL A 88 16.83 -9.56 -8.29
N THR A 89 17.19 -10.61 -9.04
CA THR A 89 17.08 -10.61 -10.50
C THR A 89 15.64 -10.56 -10.99
N ASP A 90 14.69 -11.03 -10.17
CA ASP A 90 13.25 -10.94 -10.45
C ASP A 90 12.74 -9.49 -10.49
N LEU A 91 13.49 -8.53 -9.94
CA LEU A 91 13.06 -7.13 -9.83
C LEU A 91 13.25 -6.33 -11.12
N LYS A 92 14.15 -6.74 -12.04
CA LYS A 92 14.60 -5.91 -13.18
C LYS A 92 13.46 -5.32 -13.99
N THR A 93 12.53 -6.16 -14.43
CA THR A 93 11.41 -5.76 -15.30
C THR A 93 10.19 -5.29 -14.50
N ARG A 94 10.27 -5.33 -13.17
CA ARG A 94 9.14 -5.10 -12.26
C ARG A 94 9.18 -3.73 -11.63
N ILE A 95 10.34 -3.26 -11.16
CA ILE A 95 10.53 -1.97 -10.46
C ILE A 95 9.72 -0.80 -11.07
N PRO A 96 9.67 -0.60 -12.41
CA PRO A 96 8.92 0.52 -12.99
C PRO A 96 7.41 0.50 -12.72
N ARG A 97 6.85 -0.64 -12.31
CA ARG A 97 5.41 -0.87 -12.11
C ARG A 97 4.95 -0.76 -10.66
N PHE A 98 5.88 -0.61 -9.72
CA PHE A 98 5.59 -0.58 -8.29
C PHE A 98 5.85 0.81 -7.71
N SER A 99 5.21 1.10 -6.59
CA SER A 99 5.36 2.37 -5.87
C SER A 99 6.26 2.27 -4.66
N GLU A 100 6.64 1.06 -4.27
CA GLU A 100 7.47 0.83 -3.10
C GLU A 100 8.19 -0.52 -3.20
N LEU A 101 9.42 -0.56 -2.72
CA LEU A 101 10.26 -1.74 -2.54
C LEU A 101 10.70 -1.79 -1.09
N VAL A 102 10.43 -2.89 -0.41
CA VAL A 102 10.91 -3.17 0.94
C VAL A 102 12.02 -4.22 0.86
N LEU A 103 13.11 -4.00 1.59
CA LEU A 103 14.26 -4.92 1.72
C LEU A 103 14.46 -5.22 3.21
N ASP A 104 14.44 -6.48 3.60
CA ASP A 104 14.57 -6.88 5.00
C ASP A 104 15.23 -8.26 5.14
N GLU A 105 15.86 -8.48 6.29
CA GLU A 105 16.40 -9.78 6.72
C GLU A 105 15.30 -10.68 7.31
N GLN A 106 14.34 -10.06 8.01
CA GLN A 106 13.17 -10.73 8.59
C GLN A 106 11.97 -9.81 8.43
N TYR A 107 10.77 -10.32 8.65
CA TYR A 107 9.60 -9.45 8.52
C TYR A 107 9.63 -8.35 9.60
N ASP A 108 9.49 -7.10 9.14
CA ASP A 108 9.31 -5.90 9.96
C ASP A 108 10.45 -5.60 10.94
N THR A 109 11.71 -5.81 10.56
CA THR A 109 12.83 -5.37 11.42
C THR A 109 12.96 -3.87 11.41
N ASP A 110 13.38 -3.24 12.51
CA ASP A 110 13.59 -1.78 12.57
C ASP A 110 14.57 -1.27 11.51
N SER A 111 15.51 -2.12 11.10
CA SER A 111 16.55 -1.79 10.14
C SER A 111 16.18 -2.12 8.70
N GLY A 112 15.00 -2.72 8.45
CA GLY A 112 14.48 -2.94 7.11
C GLY A 112 14.34 -1.62 6.34
N VAL A 113 14.49 -1.67 5.03
CA VAL A 113 14.64 -0.50 4.16
C VAL A 113 13.42 -0.39 3.27
N GLN A 114 12.79 0.77 3.28
CA GLN A 114 11.64 1.13 2.45
C GLN A 114 12.10 2.13 1.39
N VAL A 115 11.97 1.76 0.13
CA VAL A 115 12.31 2.58 -1.03
C VAL A 115 11.01 2.95 -1.73
N GLN A 116 10.57 4.20 -1.59
CA GLN A 116 9.40 4.70 -2.32
C GLN A 116 9.77 5.01 -3.76
N LEU A 117 8.92 4.58 -4.69
CA LEU A 117 9.07 4.73 -6.12
C LEU A 117 7.94 5.61 -6.68
N GLU A 118 8.29 6.51 -7.59
CA GLU A 118 7.37 7.34 -8.35
C GLU A 118 7.79 7.36 -9.81
N ALA A 119 6.89 6.92 -10.70
CA ALA A 119 7.17 6.77 -12.13
C ALA A 119 8.48 5.97 -12.41
N GLY A 120 8.71 4.89 -11.64
CA GLY A 120 9.90 4.04 -11.77
C GLY A 120 11.21 4.67 -11.27
N LYS A 121 11.14 5.77 -10.52
CA LYS A 121 12.29 6.45 -9.91
C LYS A 121 12.20 6.42 -8.39
N VAL A 122 13.32 6.32 -7.70
CA VAL A 122 13.38 6.46 -6.24
C VAL A 122 12.97 7.88 -5.85
N LYS A 123 11.92 7.99 -5.06
CA LYS A 123 11.42 9.26 -4.51
C LYS A 123 12.01 9.54 -3.14
N SER A 124 11.98 8.54 -2.27
CA SER A 124 12.50 8.62 -0.90
C SER A 124 12.93 7.24 -0.41
N ILE A 125 13.75 7.26 0.63
CA ILE A 125 14.26 6.06 1.29
C ILE A 125 14.09 6.26 2.79
N ALA A 126 13.58 5.25 3.48
CA ALA A 126 13.44 5.25 4.93
C ALA A 126 13.77 3.87 5.49
N LEU A 127 14.03 3.80 6.78
CA LEU A 127 13.99 2.55 7.52
C LEU A 127 12.57 2.26 8.00
N ASN A 128 12.28 1.00 8.37
CA ASN A 128 10.99 0.58 8.91
C ASN A 128 10.61 1.33 10.20
N ASN A 129 11.59 1.76 10.99
CA ASN A 129 11.39 2.66 12.13
C ASN A 129 11.10 4.13 11.75
N ARG A 130 10.83 4.40 10.46
CA ARG A 130 10.48 5.70 9.86
C ARG A 130 11.62 6.71 9.77
N ARG A 131 12.86 6.34 10.13
CA ARG A 131 14.02 7.21 9.93
C ARG A 131 14.28 7.41 8.44
N GLN A 132 14.17 8.66 7.98
CA GLN A 132 14.44 9.01 6.59
C GLN A 132 15.94 8.95 6.30
N LEU A 133 16.28 8.48 5.10
CA LEU A 133 17.65 8.36 4.62
C LEU A 133 17.83 9.20 3.34
N THR A 134 19.00 9.81 3.18
CA THR A 134 19.39 10.47 1.92
C THR A 134 19.91 9.48 0.89
N GLN A 135 20.34 8.31 1.35
CA GLN A 135 20.81 7.19 0.55
C GLN A 135 20.79 5.90 1.39
N TRP A 136 20.81 4.75 0.75
CA TRP A 136 21.05 3.47 1.41
C TRP A 136 21.98 2.59 0.58
N PRO A 137 23.03 1.99 1.16
CA PRO A 137 23.49 2.15 2.55
C PRO A 137 24.08 3.53 2.86
N GLU A 138 23.96 3.99 4.10
CA GLU A 138 24.44 5.32 4.51
C GLU A 138 25.97 5.46 4.46
N ALA A 139 26.70 4.39 4.77
CA ALA A 139 28.16 4.37 4.78
C ALA A 139 28.79 4.03 3.42
N ALA A 140 27.98 3.66 2.42
CA ALA A 140 28.48 3.27 1.10
C ALA A 140 28.82 4.50 0.24
N ASP A 141 29.74 4.32 -0.69
CA ASP A 141 30.02 5.32 -1.72
C ASP A 141 28.74 5.63 -2.53
N THR A 142 28.56 6.90 -2.89
CA THR A 142 27.33 7.36 -3.57
C THR A 142 27.03 6.65 -4.90
N ARG A 143 28.05 6.09 -5.56
CA ARG A 143 27.91 5.30 -6.79
C ARG A 143 27.29 3.92 -6.53
N ASP A 144 27.51 3.38 -5.33
CA ASP A 144 27.12 2.03 -4.93
C ASP A 144 25.85 2.04 -4.06
N ALA A 145 25.46 3.21 -3.53
CA ALA A 145 24.25 3.41 -2.76
C ALA A 145 23.03 3.78 -3.62
N ILE A 146 21.86 3.29 -3.23
CA ILE A 146 20.55 3.70 -3.72
C ILE A 146 20.24 5.11 -3.22
N ARG A 147 19.77 5.99 -4.09
CA ARG A 147 19.50 7.41 -3.80
C ARG A 147 18.21 7.88 -4.45
N PRO A 148 17.53 8.90 -3.88
CA PRO A 148 16.48 9.62 -4.59
C PRO A 148 16.96 10.06 -5.98
N GLY A 149 16.14 9.79 -6.99
CA GLY A 149 16.42 10.03 -8.41
C GLY A 149 16.95 8.81 -9.18
N ASP A 150 17.46 7.77 -8.50
CA ASP A 150 17.85 6.52 -9.17
C ASP A 150 16.65 5.88 -9.86
N SER A 151 16.86 5.29 -11.04
CA SER A 151 15.78 4.68 -11.83
C SER A 151 16.31 3.65 -12.81
N GLY A 152 15.42 2.82 -13.35
CA GLY A 152 15.72 1.90 -14.45
C GLY A 152 16.90 0.96 -14.16
N ASP A 153 17.76 0.77 -15.16
CA ASP A 153 18.94 -0.10 -15.07
C ASP A 153 19.93 0.33 -13.95
N PRO A 154 20.29 1.62 -13.78
CA PRO A 154 21.18 2.03 -12.68
C PRO A 154 20.68 1.64 -11.28
N LEU A 155 19.38 1.77 -11.01
CA LEU A 155 18.80 1.32 -9.74
C LEU A 155 18.92 -0.19 -9.58
N TYR A 156 18.59 -0.93 -10.63
CA TYR A 156 18.69 -2.40 -10.62
C TYR A 156 20.13 -2.87 -10.42
N GLU A 157 21.10 -2.27 -11.09
CA GLU A 157 22.53 -2.61 -10.95
C GLU A 157 23.03 -2.40 -9.53
N LYS A 158 22.62 -1.30 -8.87
CA LYS A 158 22.92 -1.04 -7.46
C LYS A 158 22.31 -2.10 -6.54
N LEU A 159 21.04 -2.45 -6.74
CA LEU A 159 20.38 -3.53 -5.98
C LEU A 159 21.13 -4.86 -6.13
N VAL A 160 21.51 -5.22 -7.35
CA VAL A 160 22.30 -6.44 -7.63
C VAL A 160 23.67 -6.37 -6.96
N ALA A 161 24.36 -5.24 -7.02
CA ALA A 161 25.67 -5.08 -6.38
C ALA A 161 25.56 -5.21 -4.87
N LEU A 162 24.60 -4.54 -4.23
CA LEU A 162 24.34 -4.59 -2.80
C LEU A 162 23.95 -6.00 -2.32
N SER A 163 23.14 -6.73 -3.10
CA SER A 163 22.76 -8.11 -2.77
C SER A 163 23.93 -9.09 -2.69
N LYS A 164 25.08 -8.75 -3.30
CA LYS A 164 26.30 -9.56 -3.30
C LYS A 164 27.30 -9.14 -2.22
N GLN A 165 27.08 -7.99 -1.58
CA GLN A 165 27.96 -7.50 -0.51
C GLN A 165 27.54 -8.14 0.81
N ARG A 166 28.50 -8.76 1.51
CA ARG A 166 28.24 -9.52 2.74
C ARG A 166 27.43 -8.75 3.78
N ASP A 167 27.69 -7.45 3.93
CA ASP A 167 27.08 -6.60 4.95
C ASP A 167 25.62 -6.24 4.64
N TYR A 168 25.21 -6.35 3.37
CA TYR A 168 23.87 -5.95 2.90
C TYR A 168 23.05 -7.09 2.33
N ALA A 169 23.69 -8.21 1.95
CA ALA A 169 23.04 -9.39 1.42
C ALA A 169 21.84 -9.88 2.26
N PRO A 170 21.88 -9.87 3.62
CA PRO A 170 20.72 -10.28 4.42
C PRO A 170 19.45 -9.49 4.12
N LYS A 171 19.55 -8.22 3.71
CA LYS A 171 18.39 -7.37 3.36
C LYS A 171 17.62 -7.85 2.12
N PHE A 172 18.22 -8.74 1.34
CA PHE A 172 17.62 -9.29 0.13
C PHE A 172 16.93 -10.64 0.39
N GLU A 173 16.93 -11.14 1.64
CA GLU A 173 16.23 -12.36 2.02
C GLU A 173 14.70 -12.20 1.96
N LYS A 174 14.19 -11.00 2.31
CA LYS A 174 12.77 -10.63 2.23
C LYS A 174 12.62 -9.34 1.44
N MET A 175 12.40 -9.48 0.13
CA MET A 175 12.06 -8.33 -0.71
C MET A 175 10.55 -8.29 -0.96
N VAL A 176 9.96 -7.11 -0.84
CA VAL A 176 8.52 -6.90 -1.10
C VAL A 176 8.34 -5.75 -2.08
N LEU A 177 7.68 -5.99 -3.21
CA LEU A 177 7.25 -4.91 -4.10
C LEU A 177 5.79 -4.56 -3.85
N LEU A 178 5.53 -3.32 -3.42
CA LEU A 178 4.18 -2.86 -3.11
C LEU A 178 3.72 -1.87 -4.18
N THR A 179 2.47 -2.01 -4.60
CA THR A 179 1.79 -1.01 -5.41
C THR A 179 0.86 -0.21 -4.49
N ARG A 180 0.78 1.11 -4.69
CA ARG A 180 -0.31 1.94 -4.16
C ARG A 180 -1.64 1.59 -4.80
N GLN A 181 -1.59 0.82 -5.89
CA GLN A 181 -2.75 0.33 -6.60
C GLN A 181 -3.28 -0.89 -5.85
N THR A 182 -4.57 -0.88 -5.54
CA THR A 182 -5.30 -2.02 -4.99
C THR A 182 -5.37 -3.22 -5.95
N TYR A 183 -4.69 -3.17 -7.10
CA TYR A 183 -4.81 -4.11 -8.20
C TYR A 183 -3.44 -4.73 -8.54
N ALA A 184 -3.42 -6.05 -8.70
CA ALA A 184 -2.20 -6.81 -8.89
C ALA A 184 -1.83 -6.98 -10.38
N ILE A 185 -0.54 -6.97 -10.69
CA ILE A 185 -0.01 -7.13 -12.07
C ILE A 185 0.14 -8.62 -12.39
N TYR A 186 -0.34 -9.09 -13.55
CA TYR A 186 -0.21 -10.50 -13.92
C TYR A 186 1.22 -11.02 -13.88
N ASP A 187 1.39 -12.16 -13.21
CA ASP A 187 2.64 -12.92 -13.14
C ASP A 187 2.32 -14.40 -13.41
N PRO A 188 2.72 -14.98 -14.55
CA PRO A 188 2.37 -16.34 -14.92
C PRO A 188 3.01 -17.42 -14.03
N VAL A 189 4.07 -17.09 -13.29
CA VAL A 189 4.71 -18.00 -12.32
C VAL A 189 3.93 -17.99 -11.00
N LYS A 190 3.39 -16.83 -10.60
CA LYS A 190 2.66 -16.65 -9.34
C LYS A 190 1.14 -16.77 -9.48
N ALA A 191 0.64 -16.85 -10.71
CA ALA A 191 -0.76 -17.08 -11.05
C ALA A 191 -1.32 -18.40 -10.47
N ALA A 192 -0.50 -19.29 -9.90
CA ALA A 192 -0.97 -20.55 -9.33
C ALA A 192 -1.65 -20.44 -7.95
N MET A 193 -1.55 -19.29 -7.26
CA MET A 193 -2.17 -19.07 -5.95
C MET A 193 -3.61 -18.54 -6.09
N PRO A 194 -4.54 -18.83 -5.16
CA PRO A 194 -5.90 -18.28 -5.23
C PRO A 194 -5.91 -16.75 -5.25
N TRP A 195 -6.73 -16.16 -6.11
CA TRP A 195 -6.90 -14.71 -6.22
C TRP A 195 -8.12 -14.23 -5.47
N ASN A 196 -8.01 -13.18 -4.67
CA ASN A 196 -9.16 -12.54 -4.03
C ASN A 196 -9.47 -11.25 -4.76
N VAL A 197 -10.73 -11.05 -5.15
CA VAL A 197 -11.21 -9.90 -5.91
C VAL A 197 -12.39 -9.29 -5.18
N VAL A 198 -12.43 -7.96 -5.05
CA VAL A 198 -13.61 -7.27 -4.51
C VAL A 198 -14.31 -6.52 -5.64
N TYR A 199 -15.53 -6.96 -5.95
CA TYR A 199 -16.43 -6.23 -6.85
C TYR A 199 -17.33 -5.30 -6.05
N LYS A 200 -17.54 -4.09 -6.56
CA LYS A 200 -18.54 -3.17 -6.06
C LYS A 200 -19.71 -3.12 -7.02
N ASP A 201 -20.91 -3.29 -6.48
CA ASP A 201 -22.17 -3.07 -7.19
C ASP A 201 -22.69 -1.64 -6.91
N ALA A 202 -23.49 -1.11 -7.83
CA ALA A 202 -24.14 0.20 -7.72
C ALA A 202 -25.11 0.30 -6.53
N ALA A 203 -25.62 -0.83 -6.03
CA ALA A 203 -26.59 -0.90 -4.94
C ALA A 203 -25.98 -1.01 -3.52
N ASN A 204 -24.75 -0.51 -3.28
CA ASN A 204 -24.01 -0.69 -2.01
C ASN A 204 -23.82 -2.16 -1.58
N ARG A 205 -23.84 -3.05 -2.57
CA ARG A 205 -23.46 -4.45 -2.39
C ARG A 205 -22.03 -4.66 -2.82
N TYR A 206 -21.35 -5.57 -2.14
CA TYR A 206 -19.97 -5.92 -2.44
C TYR A 206 -19.84 -7.43 -2.48
N GLU A 207 -19.07 -7.93 -3.45
CA GLU A 207 -18.75 -9.34 -3.57
C GLU A 207 -17.25 -9.52 -3.30
N ASN A 208 -16.91 -10.31 -2.29
CA ASN A 208 -15.56 -10.83 -2.09
C ASN A 208 -15.47 -12.19 -2.78
N VAL A 209 -14.70 -12.24 -3.85
CA VAL A 209 -14.61 -13.36 -4.78
C VAL A 209 -13.23 -13.99 -4.64
N GLN A 210 -13.17 -15.29 -4.34
CA GLN A 210 -11.93 -16.06 -4.28
C GLN A 210 -11.88 -16.99 -5.49
N ILE A 211 -10.92 -16.78 -6.39
CA ILE A 211 -10.69 -17.57 -7.59
C ILE A 211 -9.59 -18.57 -7.26
N HIS A 212 -9.94 -19.83 -7.09
CA HIS A 212 -8.98 -20.89 -6.80
C HIS A 212 -8.40 -21.43 -8.09
N ILE A 213 -7.09 -21.69 -8.07
CA ILE A 213 -6.33 -22.03 -9.27
C ILE A 213 -5.64 -23.38 -9.05
N ARG A 214 -5.66 -24.22 -10.09
CA ARG A 214 -4.97 -25.51 -10.15
C ARG A 214 -4.42 -25.68 -11.56
N ASP A 215 -3.14 -26.04 -11.67
CA ASP A 215 -2.48 -26.28 -12.96
C ASP A 215 -2.65 -25.13 -13.97
N LYS A 216 -2.50 -23.89 -13.49
CA LYS A 216 -2.71 -22.63 -14.25
C LYS A 216 -4.10 -22.49 -14.87
N LYS A 217 -5.10 -23.13 -14.26
CA LYS A 217 -6.51 -23.02 -14.64
C LYS A 217 -7.35 -22.66 -13.44
N VAL A 218 -8.44 -21.94 -13.70
CA VAL A 218 -9.45 -21.66 -12.66
C VAL A 218 -10.12 -22.98 -12.26
N ASP A 219 -9.95 -23.40 -11.02
CA ASP A 219 -10.50 -24.65 -10.51
C ASP A 219 -11.95 -24.47 -10.05
N TYR A 220 -12.18 -23.47 -9.20
CA TYR A 220 -13.50 -23.06 -8.72
C TYR A 220 -13.44 -21.62 -8.19
N VAL A 221 -14.61 -21.00 -8.00
CA VAL A 221 -14.76 -19.66 -7.44
C VAL A 221 -15.63 -19.71 -6.18
N ILE A 222 -15.25 -19.00 -5.13
CA ILE A 222 -16.09 -18.73 -3.96
C ILE A 222 -16.53 -17.28 -4.01
N VAL A 223 -17.82 -17.02 -3.82
CA VAL A 223 -18.36 -15.65 -3.81
C VAL A 223 -19.03 -15.41 -2.46
N ASN A 224 -18.51 -14.48 -1.66
CA ASN A 224 -19.16 -13.98 -0.45
C ASN A 224 -19.82 -12.64 -0.77
N ARG A 225 -21.11 -12.48 -0.48
CA ARG A 225 -21.86 -11.25 -0.76
C ARG A 225 -22.19 -10.49 0.52
N PHE A 226 -22.06 -9.17 0.45
CA PHE A 226 -22.29 -8.25 1.56
C PHE A 226 -23.14 -7.06 1.10
N GLU A 227 -23.85 -6.45 2.04
CA GLU A 227 -24.62 -5.21 1.88
C GLU A 227 -24.26 -4.26 3.01
N ARG A 228 -24.13 -2.97 2.73
CA ARG A 228 -23.84 -1.92 3.71
C ARG A 228 -25.03 -1.00 3.92
#